data_AF-A0A5E4D5H7-F1
#
_entry.id   AF-A0A5E4D5H7-F1
#
_cell.length_a   1.000
_cell.length_b   1.000
_cell.length_c   1.000
_cell.angle_alpha   90.00
_cell.angle_beta   90.00
_cell.angle_gamma   90.00
#
_symmetry.space_group_name_H-M   'P 1'
#
loop_
_entity.id
_entity.type
_entity.pdbx_description
1 polymer ?
#
loop_
_entity_poly.entity_id
_entity_poly.type
_entity_poly.pdbx_seq_one_letter_code
_entity_poly.pdbx_strand_id
1 'polypeptide(L)' 'GEINKYIDQGVSELVPSMLFMYEVYMLDIEGFTSMHRALESSITLIIIFASNRGHCVI' A
#
# COMPACT_ATOMS: atom_id res chain seq x y z
N GLY A 1 -7.84 17.94 -3.78
CA GLY A 1 -7.37 18.46 -2.48
C GLY A 1 -6.20 19.40 -2.71
N GLU A 2 -5.80 20.18 -1.70
CA GLU A 2 -4.71 21.17 -1.82
C GLU A 2 -3.40 20.53 -2.32
N ILE A 3 -3.10 19.30 -1.91
CA ILE A 3 -1.93 18.52 -2.38
C ILE A 3 -1.94 18.34 -3.90
N ASN A 4 -3.09 17.98 -4.50
CA ASN A 4 -3.17 17.80 -5.96
C ASN A 4 -2.94 19.11 -6.71
N LYS A 5 -3.39 20.26 -6.16
CA LYS A 5 -3.12 21.56 -6.78
C LYS A 5 -1.62 21.87 -6.83
N TYR A 6 -0.87 21.54 -5.78
CA TYR A 6 0.58 21.73 -5.77
C TYR A 6 1.30 20.81 -6.76
N ILE A 7 0.78 19.59 -6.97
CA ILE A 7 1.28 18.67 -8.00
C ILE A 7 0.98 19.21 -9.40
N ASP A 8 -0.26 19.62 -9.66
CA ASP A 8 -0.71 20.13 -10.96
C ASP A 8 0.00 21.44 -11.36
N GLN A 9 0.37 22.26 -10.38
CA GLN A 9 1.16 23.49 -10.58
C GLN A 9 2.66 23.24 -10.73
N GLY A 10 3.12 21.98 -10.60
CA GLY A 10 4.54 21.62 -10.68
C GLY A 10 5.38 22.08 -9.48
N VAL A 11 4.74 22.44 -8.37
CA VAL A 11 5.41 22.89 -7.13
C VAL A 11 5.82 21.70 -6.25
N SER A 12 5.18 20.54 -6.44
CA SER A 12 5.47 19.31 -5.71
C SER A 12 5.40 18.10 -6.63
N GLU A 13 6.24 17.11 -6.38
CA GLU A 13 6.25 15.84 -7.10
C GLU A 13 5.80 14.72 -6.16
N LEU A 14 5.03 13.77 -6.69
CA LEU A 14 4.65 12.58 -5.96
C LEU A 14 5.77 11.53 -6.07
N VAL A 15 6.44 11.24 -4.96
CA VAL A 15 7.46 10.18 -4.90
C VAL A 15 6.79 8.86 -4.54
N PRO A 16 7.04 7.76 -5.29
CA PRO A 16 6.53 6.45 -4.93
C PRO A 16 6.97 6.02 -3.53
N SER A 17 6.07 5.41 -2.77
CA SER A 17 6.39 4.86 -1.45
C SER A 17 6.39 3.33 -1.49
N MET A 18 7.24 2.72 -0.65
CA MET A 18 7.28 1.27 -0.46
C MET A 18 6.78 0.91 0.94
N LEU A 19 5.86 -0.04 1.02
CA LEU A 19 5.39 -0.63 2.27
C LEU A 19 5.89 -2.07 2.36
N PHE A 20 6.61 -2.38 3.44
CA PHE A 20 7.10 -3.73 3.72
C PHE A 20 6.37 -4.32 4.93
N MET A 21 5.82 -5.54 4.77
CA MET A 21 5.13 -6.25 5.84
C MET A 21 5.77 -7.61 6.07
N TYR A 22 6.34 -7.83 7.26
CA TYR A 22 7.12 -9.04 7.58
C TYR A 22 6.28 -10.23 8.09
N GLU A 23 5.11 -9.97 8.67
CA GLU A 23 4.24 -10.99 9.28
C GLU A 23 2.83 -10.90 8.70
N VAL A 24 2.70 -11.00 7.37
CA VAL A 24 1.40 -10.84 6.69
C VAL A 24 0.34 -11.85 7.16
N TYR A 25 0.75 -12.97 7.75
CA TYR A 25 -0.18 -13.96 8.31
C TYR A 25 -0.98 -13.46 9.53
N MET A 26 -0.57 -12.34 10.15
CA MET A 26 -1.33 -11.68 11.22
C MET A 26 -2.42 -10.75 10.66
N LEU A 27 -2.46 -10.54 9.34
CA LEU A 27 -3.43 -9.67 8.68
C LEU A 27 -4.71 -10.45 8.38
N ASP A 28 -5.86 -9.85 8.70
CA ASP A 28 -7.17 -10.39 8.39
C ASP A 28 -7.70 -9.91 7.02
N ILE A 29 -8.86 -10.44 6.62
CA ILE A 29 -9.50 -10.14 5.33
C ILE A 29 -9.87 -8.66 5.18
N GLU A 30 -10.24 -7.99 6.28
CA GLU A 30 -10.59 -6.56 6.27
C GLU A 30 -9.35 -5.71 6.01
N GLY A 31 -8.22 -6.07 6.63
CA GLY A 31 -6.92 -5.47 6.38
C GLY A 31 -6.49 -5.57 4.91
N PHE A 32 -6.64 -6.75 4.29
CA PHE A 32 -6.38 -6.91 2.85
C PHE A 32 -7.30 -6.05 1.98
N THR A 33 -8.59 -5.96 2.33
CA THR A 33 -9.57 -5.16 1.59
C THR A 33 -9.24 -3.67 1.66
N SER A 34 -8.82 -3.19 2.84
CA SER A 34 -8.37 -1.81 3.04
C SER A 34 -7.13 -1.48 2.23
N MET A 35 -6.14 -2.38 2.20
CA MET A 35 -4.95 -2.22 1.36
C MET A 35 -5.26 -2.25 -0.13
N HIS A 36 -6.19 -3.11 -0.56
CA HIS A 36 -6.64 -3.15 -1.95
C HIS A 36 -7.23 -1.80 -2.38
N ARG A 37 -8.09 -1.21 -1.55
CA ARG A 37 -8.62 0.13 -1.80
C ARG A 37 -7.52 1.22 -1.78
N ALA A 38 -6.48 1.05 -0.97
CA ALA A 38 -5.33 1.95 -0.96
C ALA A 38 -4.48 1.82 -2.24
N LEU A 39 -4.36 0.61 -2.81
CA LEU A 39 -3.70 0.35 -4.09
C LEU A 39 -4.48 0.88 -5.30
N GLU A 40 -5.81 0.94 -5.21
CA GLU A 40 -6.66 1.59 -6.22
C GLU A 40 -6.55 3.12 -6.18
N SER A 41 -6.05 3.69 -5.09
CA SER A 41 -5.79 5.14 -4.99
C SER A 41 -4.60 5.52 -5.89
N SER A 42 -4.61 6.73 -6.45
CA SER A 42 -3.58 7.22 -7.39
C SER A 42 -2.19 7.41 -6.78
N ILE A 43 -1.98 6.99 -5.54
CA ILE A 43 -0.71 7.07 -4.83
C ILE A 43 0.11 5.85 -5.20
N THR A 44 1.27 6.06 -5.83
CA THR A 44 2.18 4.98 -6.25
C THR A 44 2.76 4.28 -5.01
N LEU A 45 2.07 3.23 -4.54
CA LEU A 45 2.46 2.41 -3.40
C LEU A 45 2.85 1.02 -3.88
N ILE A 46 4.10 0.61 -3.65
CA ILE A 46 4.55 -0.76 -3.87
C ILE A 46 4.47 -1.49 -2.52
N ILE A 47 3.70 -2.57 -2.45
CA ILE A 47 3.58 -3.38 -1.23
C ILE A 47 4.38 -4.67 -1.39
N ILE A 48 5.28 -4.95 -0.45
CA ILE A 48 6.05 -6.19 -0.36
C ILE A 48 5.60 -6.95 0.88
N PHE A 49 5.03 -8.12 0.67
CA PHE A 49 4.69 -9.05 1.74
C PHE A 49 5.80 -10.08 1.92
N ALA A 50 6.24 -10.28 3.16
CA ALA A 50 6.98 -11.44 3.59
C ALA A 50 6.10 -12.26 4.55
N SER A 51 6.08 -13.57 4.35
CA SER A 51 5.53 -14.53 5.30
C SER A 51 6.63 -15.50 5.68
N ASN A 52 6.93 -15.59 6.97
CA ASN A 52 7.82 -16.58 7.54
C ASN A 52 7.08 -17.87 7.95
N ARG A 53 5.76 -17.94 7.76
CA ARG A 53 4.95 -19.15 7.94
C ARG A 53 4.66 -19.78 6.59
N GLY A 54 5.00 -21.05 6.42
CA GLY A 54 4.60 -21.84 5.25
C GLY A 54 3.07 -21.81 5.10
N HIS A 55 2.58 -21.95 3.86
CA HIS A 55 1.15 -21.98 3.53
C HIS A 55 0.42 -22.95 4.48
N CYS A 56 -0.35 -22.41 5.44
CA CYS A 56 -1.25 -23.23 6.25
C CYS A 56 -2.48 -23.46 5.39
N VAL A 57 -2.48 -24.55 4.62
CA VAL A 57 -3.68 -25.07 3.99
C VAL A 57 -4.50 -25.66 5.12
N ILE A 58 -5.58 -24.98 5.51
CA ILE A 58 -6.57 -25.51 6.45
C ILE A 58 -7.33 -26.64 5.75
#